data_AF-K1RUS5-F1
#
_entry.id   AF-K1RUS5-F1
#
_cell.length_a   1.000
_cell.length_b   1.000
_cell.length_c   1.000
_cell.angle_alpha   90.00
_cell.angle_beta   90.00
_cell.angle_gamma   90.00
#
_symmetry.space_group_name_H-M   'P 1'
#
loop_
_entity.id
_entity.type
_entity.pdbx_description
1 polymer ?
#
loop_
_entity_poly.entity_id
_entity_poly.type
_entity_poly.pdbx_seq_one_letter_code
_entity_poly.pdbx_strand_id
1 'polypeptide(L)' 'MEKETINHKKYIIMATLETTFAGLKLRNPIIVSSSGLTDSAAKNQKLSEAGAGAIVLKSLF' A
#
# COMPACT_ATOMS: atom_id res chain seq x y z
N MET A 1 -47.88 -0.08 -13.45
CA MET A 1 -46.81 -0.96 -13.97
C MET A 1 -45.81 -0.08 -14.69
N GLU A 2 -44.89 0.50 -13.92
CA GLU A 2 -43.73 1.19 -14.45
C GLU A 2 -42.56 0.49 -13.77
N LYS A 3 -41.90 -0.39 -14.52
CA LYS A 3 -40.76 -1.15 -14.01
C LYS A 3 -39.59 -0.20 -13.94
N GLU A 4 -39.38 0.41 -12.77
CA GLU A 4 -38.18 1.15 -12.48
C GLU A 4 -36.99 0.20 -12.60
N THR A 5 -36.24 0.37 -13.67
CA THR A 5 -35.14 -0.53 -14.02
C THR A 5 -33.95 -0.12 -13.18
N ILE A 6 -33.71 -0.83 -12.08
CA ILE A 6 -32.55 -0.59 -11.20
C ILE A 6 -31.29 -0.98 -11.97
N ASN A 7 -30.60 0.03 -12.48
CA ASN A 7 -29.33 -0.13 -13.20
C ASN A 7 -28.25 -0.47 -12.16
N HIS A 8 -27.87 -1.74 -12.08
CA HIS A 8 -26.89 -2.27 -11.12
C HIS A 8 -25.45 -1.83 -11.49
N LYS A 9 -25.18 -0.52 -11.47
CA LYS A 9 -23.81 -0.01 -11.49
C LYS A 9 -23.17 -0.42 -10.17
N LYS A 10 -22.38 -1.51 -10.21
CA LYS A 10 -21.51 -1.97 -9.14
C LYS A 10 -20.68 -0.78 -8.64
N TYR A 11 -21.07 -0.17 -7.52
CA TYR A 11 -20.32 0.90 -6.89
C TYR A 11 -19.00 0.30 -6.41
N ILE A 12 -17.93 0.55 -7.16
CA ILE A 12 -16.58 0.23 -6.70
C ILE A 12 -16.22 1.35 -5.72
N ILE A 13 -16.41 1.10 -4.43
CA ILE A 13 -15.93 2.01 -3.40
C ILE A 13 -14.41 1.87 -3.36
N MET A 14 -13.71 2.82 -3.98
CA MET A 14 -12.25 2.89 -3.89
C MET A 14 -11.89 3.51 -2.55
N ALA A 15 -11.50 2.65 -1.61
CA ALA A 15 -11.02 3.07 -0.31
C ALA A 15 -9.69 3.81 -0.46
N THR A 16 -9.56 4.95 0.22
CA THR A 16 -8.26 5.58 0.40
C THR A 16 -7.41 4.69 1.30
N LEU A 17 -6.18 4.42 0.87
CA LEU A 17 -5.24 3.60 1.64
C LEU A 17 -4.26 4.44 2.45
N GLU A 18 -4.23 5.76 2.27
CA GLU A 18 -3.35 6.65 3.00
C GLU A 18 -3.51 6.47 4.52
N THR A 19 -2.40 6.39 5.22
CA THR A 19 -2.39 6.15 6.66
C THR A 19 -1.28 6.94 7.35
N THR A 20 -1.39 7.07 8.67
CA THR A 20 -0.34 7.63 9.52
C THR A 20 0.16 6.54 10.46
N PHE A 21 1.45 6.24 10.42
CA PHE A 21 2.07 5.24 11.28
C PHE A 21 3.40 5.77 11.83
N ALA A 22 3.61 5.66 13.14
CA ALA A 22 4.82 6.17 13.81
C ALA A 22 5.15 7.64 13.48
N GLY A 23 4.12 8.48 13.27
CA GLY A 23 4.28 9.89 12.87
C GLY A 23 4.55 10.11 11.38
N LEU A 24 4.71 9.05 10.58
CA LEU A 24 4.93 9.14 9.13
C LEU A 24 3.60 9.11 8.38
N LYS A 25 3.46 9.96 7.36
CA LYS A 25 2.38 9.90 6.37
C LYS A 25 2.77 8.91 5.27
N LEU A 26 2.00 7.84 5.11
CA LEU A 26 2.24 6.79 4.14
C LEU A 26 1.11 6.76 3.11
N ARG A 27 1.46 6.55 1.83
CA ARG A 27 0.47 6.44 0.73
C ARG A 27 -0.45 5.22 0.84
N ASN A 28 -0.03 4.19 1.58
CA ASN A 28 -0.77 2.97 1.84
C ASN A 28 -0.23 2.30 3.13
N PRO A 29 -0.94 1.34 3.74
CA PRO A 29 -0.51 0.70 4.99
C PRO A 29 0.50 -0.44 4.78
N ILE A 30 1.03 -0.64 3.57
CA ILE A 30 1.94 -1.75 3.27
C ILE A 30 3.37 -1.35 3.66
N ILE A 31 3.90 -2.03 4.66
CA ILE A 31 5.27 -1.86 5.15
C ILE A 31 6.05 -3.16 4.91
N VAL A 32 7.19 -3.08 4.22
CA VAL A 32 8.06 -4.25 4.01
C VAL A 32 8.94 -4.46 5.24
N SER A 33 8.86 -5.64 5.86
CA SER A 33 9.63 -5.97 7.06
C SER A 33 11.10 -6.29 6.77
N SER A 34 11.94 -6.17 7.80
CA SER A 34 13.36 -6.55 7.77
C SER A 34 13.50 -8.01 7.35
N SER A 35 14.12 -8.24 6.18
CA SER A 35 14.27 -9.57 5.58
C SER A 35 15.39 -9.56 4.52
N GLY A 36 15.61 -10.69 3.83
CA GLY A 36 16.51 -10.74 2.66
C GLY A 36 16.05 -9.89 1.46
N LEU A 37 14.84 -9.33 1.51
CA LEU A 37 14.36 -8.37 0.51
C LEU A 37 14.88 -6.96 0.76
N THR A 38 15.29 -6.62 1.99
CA THR A 38 15.63 -5.25 2.39
C THR A 38 17.13 -5.04 2.69
N ASP A 39 17.97 -5.97 2.24
CA ASP A 39 19.41 -6.06 2.52
C ASP A 39 20.31 -5.17 1.65
N SER A 40 19.75 -4.49 0.65
CA SER A 40 20.53 -3.67 -0.29
C SER A 40 19.70 -2.50 -0.82
N ALA A 41 20.39 -1.38 -1.07
CA ALA A 41 19.76 -0.16 -1.58
C ALA A 41 18.99 -0.40 -2.90
N ALA A 42 19.56 -1.18 -3.82
CA ALA A 42 18.91 -1.49 -5.10
C ALA A 42 17.60 -2.28 -4.95
N LYS A 43 17.50 -3.22 -4.00
CA LYS A 43 16.23 -3.91 -3.72
C LYS A 43 15.22 -2.97 -3.06
N ASN A 44 15.67 -2.14 -2.12
CA ASN A 44 14.82 -1.16 -1.45
C ASN A 44 14.22 -0.14 -2.43
N GLN A 45 15.01 0.30 -3.41
CA GLN A 45 14.52 1.16 -4.49
C GLN A 45 13.39 0.50 -5.28
N LYS A 46 13.58 -0.76 -5.72
CA LYS A 46 12.54 -1.51 -6.44
C LYS A 46 11.27 -1.70 -5.62
N LEU A 47 11.40 -1.94 -4.31
CA LEU A 47 10.24 -2.06 -3.40
C LEU A 47 9.46 -0.74 -3.26
N SER A 48 10.19 0.39 -3.19
CA SER A 48 9.58 1.73 -3.19
C SER A 48 8.84 1.99 -4.49
N GLU A 49 9.47 1.73 -5.64
CA GLU A 49 8.87 1.86 -6.98
C GLU A 49 7.65 0.93 -7.14
N ALA A 50 7.69 -0.27 -6.57
CA ALA A 50 6.63 -1.27 -6.68
C ALA A 50 5.35 -0.94 -5.88
N GLY A 51 5.39 -0.03 -4.92
CA GLY A 51 4.19 0.28 -4.15
C GLY A 51 4.34 0.33 -2.64
N ALA A 52 5.48 -0.02 -2.06
CA ALA A 52 5.65 0.00 -0.60
C ALA A 52 5.34 1.40 -0.02
N GLY A 53 4.59 1.45 1.08
CA GLY A 53 4.34 2.66 1.85
C GLY A 53 5.54 3.02 2.73
N ALA A 54 6.19 2.02 3.33
CA ALA A 54 7.47 2.15 4.03
C ALA A 54 8.28 0.85 3.94
N ILE A 55 9.58 0.92 4.26
CA ILE A 55 10.49 -0.23 4.23
C ILE A 55 11.31 -0.22 5.52
N VAL A 56 11.33 -1.34 6.24
CA VAL A 56 12.24 -1.58 7.36
C VAL A 56 13.52 -2.21 6.82
N LEU A 57 14.63 -1.48 6.95
CA LEU A 57 15.92 -1.93 6.47
C LEU A 57 16.40 -3.18 7.23
N LYS A 58 17.18 -4.02 6.56
CA LYS A 58 17.79 -5.20 7.17
C LYS A 58 18.61 -4.80 8.41
N SER A 59 18.39 -5.51 9.52
CA SER A 59 19.20 -5.30 10.74
C SER A 59 20.69 -5.53 10.44
N LEU A 60 21.51 -4.56 10.88
CA LEU A 60 22.97 -4.58 10.82
C LEU A 60 23.63 -5.17 12.07
N PHE A 61 22.81 -5.42 13.11
CA PHE A 61 23.17 -6.08 14.35
C PHE A 61 22.40 -7.40 14.48
#